data_AF-A0A8S3CHH5-F1
#
_entry.id   AF-A0A8S3CHH5-F1
#
_cell.length_a   1.000
_cell.length_b   1.000
_cell.length_c   1.000
_cell.angle_alpha   90.00
_cell.angle_beta   90.00
_cell.angle_gamma   90.00
#
_symmetry.space_group_name_H-M   'P 1'
#
loop_
_entity.id
_entity.type
_entity.pdbx_description
1 polymer ?
#
loop_
_entity_poly.entity_id
_entity_poly.type
_entity_poly.pdbx_seq_one_letter_code
_entity_poly.pdbx_strand_id
1 'polypeptide(L)' 'MSLNAMEYKTQGNNYYAKNESLLAIESYSEAIKLIENQPEEILPLYLLYSNRSAAFIQDKNFYSGYEDAKQ' A
#
# COMPACT_ATOMS: atom_id res chain seq x y z
N MET A 1 -12.03 -12.85 -10.61
CA MET A 1 -12.42 -11.49 -10.20
C MET A 1 -11.16 -10.78 -9.79
N SER A 2 -10.91 -9.59 -10.30
CA SER A 2 -9.85 -8.70 -9.80
C SER A 2 -10.28 -8.15 -8.44
N LEU A 3 -9.35 -7.99 -7.51
CA LEU A 3 -9.64 -7.40 -6.20
C LEU A 3 -9.95 -5.89 -6.35
N ASN A 4 -10.73 -5.33 -5.43
CA ASN A 4 -10.89 -3.89 -5.26
C ASN A 4 -9.79 -3.29 -4.35
N ALA A 5 -9.71 -1.95 -4.23
CA ALA A 5 -8.60 -1.34 -3.48
C ALA A 5 -8.63 -1.68 -1.99
N MET A 6 -9.83 -1.80 -1.39
CA MET A 6 -9.98 -2.24 0.00
C MET A 6 -9.48 -3.68 0.23
N GLU A 7 -9.74 -4.59 -0.70
CA GLU A 7 -9.25 -5.97 -0.68
C GLU A 7 -7.73 -6.01 -0.83
N TYR A 8 -7.15 -5.25 -1.78
CA TYR A 8 -5.71 -5.11 -1.92
C TYR A 8 -5.03 -4.51 -0.68
N LYS A 9 -5.64 -3.48 -0.05
CA LYS A 9 -5.16 -2.95 1.23
C LYS A 9 -5.15 -4.03 2.31
N THR A 10 -6.23 -4.79 2.40
CA THR A 10 -6.37 -5.86 3.40
C THR A 10 -5.32 -6.95 3.17
N GLN A 11 -5.07 -7.32 1.91
CA GLN A 11 -4.01 -8.24 1.52
C GLN A 11 -2.62 -7.69 1.89
N GLY A 12 -2.35 -6.41 1.61
CA GLY A 12 -1.11 -5.75 1.99
C GLY A 12 -0.88 -5.77 3.50
N ASN A 13 -1.91 -5.50 4.30
CA ASN A 13 -1.83 -5.58 5.76
C ASN A 13 -1.48 -6.99 6.24
N ASN A 14 -2.06 -8.02 5.61
CA ASN A 14 -1.76 -9.42 5.95
C ASN A 14 -0.32 -9.80 5.62
N TYR A 15 0.22 -9.33 4.50
CA TYR A 15 1.62 -9.54 4.14
C TYR A 15 2.57 -8.79 5.07
N TYR A 16 2.25 -7.53 5.39
CA TYR A 16 3.03 -6.71 6.31
C TYR A 16 3.14 -7.36 7.70
N ALA A 17 2.03 -7.88 8.22
CA ALA A 17 1.99 -8.59 9.52
C ALA A 17 2.86 -9.87 9.54
N LYS A 18 3.15 -10.46 8.37
CA LYS A 18 4.00 -11.64 8.22
C LYS A 18 5.47 -11.30 7.92
N ASN A 19 5.84 -10.02 7.87
CA ASN A 19 7.13 -9.53 7.37
C ASN A 19 7.39 -9.90 5.89
N GLU A 20 6.33 -10.11 5.11
CA GLU A 20 6.42 -10.33 3.66
C GLU A 20 6.38 -8.97 2.94
N SER A 21 7.36 -8.10 3.25
CA SER A 21 7.36 -6.67 2.92
C SER A 21 7.17 -6.39 1.43
N LEU A 22 7.83 -7.15 0.55
CA LEU A 22 7.72 -6.98 -0.91
C LEU A 22 6.29 -7.23 -1.41
N LEU A 23 5.62 -8.26 -0.90
CA LEU A 23 4.23 -8.56 -1.26
C LEU A 23 3.26 -7.52 -0.69
N ALA A 24 3.57 -6.99 0.50
CA ALA A 24 2.82 -5.87 1.06
C ALA A 24 2.92 -4.62 0.18
N ILE A 25 4.14 -4.25 -0.26
CA ILE A 25 4.39 -3.12 -1.16
C ILE A 25 3.61 -3.28 -2.47
N GLU A 26 3.65 -4.46 -3.08
CA GLU A 26 2.91 -4.75 -4.31
C GLU A 26 1.41 -4.55 -4.11
N SER A 27 0.85 -5.14 -3.04
CA SER A 27 -0.59 -5.06 -2.75
C SER A 27 -1.05 -3.62 -2.50
N TYR A 28 -0.30 -2.83 -1.72
CA TYR A 28 -0.64 -1.42 -1.53
C TYR A 28 -0.50 -0.60 -2.82
N SER A 29 0.45 -0.95 -3.69
CA SER A 29 0.62 -0.27 -4.97
C SER A 29 -0.55 -0.52 -5.91
N GLU A 30 -1.10 -1.74 -5.94
CA GLU A 30 -2.33 -2.01 -6.69
C GLU A 30 -3.54 -1.29 -6.10
N ALA A 31 -3.67 -1.21 -4.76
CA ALA A 31 -4.71 -0.40 -4.13
C ALA A 31 -4.60 1.08 -4.53
N ILE A 32 -3.40 1.67 -4.50
CA ILE A 32 -3.15 3.07 -4.87
C ILE A 32 -3.56 3.32 -6.33
N LYS A 33 -3.13 2.46 -7.26
CA LYS A 33 -3.49 2.55 -8.68
C LYS A 33 -5.00 2.52 -8.88
N LEU A 34 -5.74 1.69 -8.13
CA LEU A 34 -7.19 1.64 -8.25
C LEU A 34 -7.85 2.93 -7.77
N ILE A 35 -7.45 3.45 -6.62
CA ILE A 35 -7.99 4.71 -6.08
C ILE A 35 -7.70 5.91 -6.99
N GLU A 36 -6.48 6.01 -7.51
CA GLU A 36 -6.11 7.07 -8.45
C GLU A 36 -6.95 7.04 -9.74
N ASN A 37 -7.40 5.85 -10.16
CA ASN A 37 -8.25 5.65 -11.33
C ASN A 37 -9.76 5.66 -11.02
N GLN A 38 -10.16 5.54 -9.75
CA GLN A 38 -11.55 5.43 -9.29
C GLN A 38 -11.80 6.36 -8.10
N PRO A 39 -11.92 7.67 -8.35
CA PRO A 39 -12.05 8.67 -7.29
C PRO A 39 -13.33 8.54 -6.46
N GLU A 40 -14.33 7.78 -6.92
CA GLU A 40 -15.52 7.45 -6.12
C GLU A 40 -15.27 6.46 -4.97
N GLU A 41 -14.16 5.73 -4.95
CA GLU A 41 -13.87 4.77 -3.88
C GLU A 41 -13.46 5.50 -2.58
N ILE A 42 -14.21 5.26 -1.50
CA ILE A 42 -14.00 5.91 -0.20
C ILE A 42 -12.89 5.19 0.58
N LEU A 43 -11.68 5.19 0.02
CA LEU A 43 -10.48 4.77 0.72
C LEU A 43 -9.45 5.89 0.68
N PRO A 44 -9.07 6.46 1.83
CA PRO A 44 -8.15 7.58 1.84
C PRO A 44 -6.76 7.20 1.30
N LEU A 45 -6.35 7.85 0.21
CA LEU A 45 -5.10 7.56 -0.49
C LEU A 45 -3.88 7.71 0.44
N TYR A 46 -3.86 8.72 1.31
CA TYR A 46 -2.79 8.94 2.29
C TYR A 46 -2.59 7.75 3.25
N LEU A 47 -3.64 6.98 3.57
CA LEU A 47 -3.50 5.77 4.40
C LEU A 47 -2.74 4.67 3.65
N LEU A 48 -2.94 4.56 2.33
CA LEU A 48 -2.23 3.58 1.51
C LEU A 48 -0.75 3.93 1.40
N TYR A 49 -0.41 5.20 1.18
CA TYR A 49 0.98 5.67 1.20
C TYR A 49 1.63 5.49 2.58
N SER A 50 0.93 5.79 3.67
CA SER A 50 1.45 5.54 5.02
C SER A 50 1.75 4.05 5.27
N ASN A 51 0.89 3.14 4.81
CA ASN A 51 1.10 1.71 4.98
C ASN A 51 2.23 1.19 4.09
N ARG A 52 2.30 1.65 2.84
CA ARG A 52 3.37 1.27 1.90
C ARG A 52 4.73 1.86 2.31
N SER A 53 4.75 3.07 2.88
CA SER A 53 5.92 3.64 3.56
C SER A 53 6.46 2.71 4.65
N ALA A 54 5.59 2.23 5.54
CA ALA A 54 5.98 1.28 6.58
C ALA A 54 6.54 -0.01 6.00
N ALA A 55 5.93 -0.55 4.94
CA ALA A 55 6.41 -1.75 4.26
C ALA A 55 7.78 -1.54 3.59
N PHE A 56 8.02 -0.38 2.95
CA PHE A 56 9.34 -0.01 2.44
C PHE A 56 10.39 0.06 3.53
N ILE A 57 10.07 0.64 4.69
CA ILE A 57 10.98 0.71 5.84
C ILE A 57 11.27 -0.70 6.38
N GLN A 58 10.26 -1.58 6.45
CA GLN A 58 10.43 -2.99 6.85
C GLN A 58 11.36 -3.76 5.90
N ASP A 59 11.33 -3.43 4.60
CA ASP A 59 12.24 -3.95 3.56
C ASP A 59 13.63 -3.25 3.56
N LYS A 60 13.86 -2.28 4.45
CA LYS A 60 15.07 -1.44 4.52
C LYS A 60 15.27 -0.53 3.30
N ASN A 61 14.23 -0.32 2.50
CA ASN A 61 14.21 0.68 1.45
C ASN A 61 13.77 2.05 2.01
N PHE A 62 14.66 2.65 2.80
CA PHE A 62 14.37 3.88 3.54
C PHE A 62 14.06 5.08 2.65
N TYR A 63 14.68 5.17 1.47
CA TYR A 63 14.43 6.27 0.53
C TYR A 63 12.99 6.21 -0.01
N SER A 64 12.55 5.06 -0.48
CA SER A 64 11.16 4.89 -0.94
C SER A 64 10.17 5.10 0.20
N GLY A 65 10.48 4.62 1.41
CA GLY A 65 9.63 4.86 2.58
C GLY A 65 9.48 6.34 2.93
N TYR A 66 10.57 7.10 2.85
CA TYR A 66 10.56 8.55 3.07
C TYR A 66 9.76 9.29 1.99
N GLU A 67 9.92 8.92 0.72
CA GLU A 67 9.19 9.56 -0.38
C GLU A 67 7.68 9.24 -0.31
N ASP A 68 7.28 8.03 0.06
CA ASP A 68 5.87 7.68 0.27
C ASP A 68 5.28 8.45 1.47
N ALA A 69 6.05 8.68 2.54
CA ALA A 69 5.57 9.40 3.73
C ALA A 69 5.27 10.89 3.48
N LYS A 70 5.70 11.44 2.33
CA LYS A 70 5.47 12.84 1.93
C LYS A 70 4.18 13.02 1.12
N GLN A 71 3.58 11.94 0.64
CA GLN A 71 2.34 11.96 -0.14
C GLN A 71 1.12 12.08 0.79
#